data_AF-A0A1C6BT31-F1
#
_entry.id   AF-A0A1C6BT31-F1
#
_cell.length_a   1.000
_cell.length_b   1.000
_cell.length_c   1.000
_cell.angle_alpha   90.00
_cell.angle_beta   90.00
_cell.angle_gamma   90.00
#
_symmetry.space_group_name_H-M   'P 1'
#
loop_
_entity.id
_entity.type
_entity.pdbx_description
1 polymer ?
#
loop_
_entity_poly.entity_id
_entity_poly.type
_entity_poly.pdbx_seq_one_letter_code
_entity_poly.pdbx_strand_id
1 'polypeptide(L)' 'MLRPAITQLISKNDSYYSLVIGVAKRAREIADELAEEKKTLEEKPVKTAVEEFAAGKYKILEYKPSDNDEN' A
#
# COMPACT_ATOMS: atom_id res chain seq x y z
N MET A 1 13.10 -5.67 11.10
CA MET A 1 11.66 -5.87 10.83
C MET A 1 11.04 -4.52 10.55
N LEU A 2 10.19 -4.43 9.52
CA LEU A 2 9.47 -3.21 9.17
C LEU A 2 8.48 -2.88 10.31
N ARG A 3 8.50 -1.63 10.79
CA ARG A 3 7.52 -1.08 11.72
C ARG A 3 6.74 0.00 10.95
N PRO A 4 5.43 0.16 11.18
CA PRO A 4 4.64 -0.45 12.24
C PRO A 4 4.19 -1.89 11.98
N ALA A 5 3.62 -2.52 13.01
CA ALA A 5 3.08 -3.86 12.90
C ALA A 5 1.84 -3.87 11.98
N ILE A 6 1.63 -4.97 11.26
CA ILE A 6 0.51 -5.13 10.32
C ILE A 6 -0.85 -4.87 10.98
N THR A 7 -1.00 -5.24 12.25
CA THR A 7 -2.22 -4.99 13.05
C THR A 7 -2.53 -3.50 13.26
N GLN A 8 -1.56 -2.61 13.03
CA GLN A 8 -1.73 -1.16 13.08
C GLN A 8 -2.07 -0.58 11.70
N LEU A 9 -1.90 -1.35 10.63
CA LEU A 9 -2.12 -0.95 9.24
C LEU A 9 -3.50 -1.37 8.70
N ILE A 10 -4.13 -2.37 9.32
CA ILE A 10 -5.40 -2.93 8.83
C ILE A 10 -6.48 -2.86 9.91
N SER A 11 -7.72 -2.64 9.49
CA SER A 11 -8.89 -2.79 10.34
C SER A 11 -9.31 -4.26 10.42
N LYS A 12 -10.10 -4.63 11.44
CA LYS A 12 -10.54 -6.03 11.70
C LYS A 12 -11.20 -6.73 10.50
N ASN A 13 -11.67 -5.98 9.50
CA ASN A 13 -12.43 -6.49 8.38
C ASN A 13 -11.70 -6.36 7.03
N ASP A 14 -10.43 -5.94 7.05
CA ASP A 14 -9.61 -5.81 5.84
C ASP A 14 -8.84 -7.11 5.58
N SER A 15 -8.72 -7.49 4.31
CA SER A 15 -7.93 -8.67 3.94
C SER A 15 -6.43 -8.38 4.03
N TYR A 16 -5.69 -9.25 4.73
CA TYR A 16 -4.23 -9.23 4.74
C TYR A 16 -3.63 -9.29 3.33
N TYR A 17 -4.26 -10.04 2.43
CA TYR A 17 -3.81 -10.15 1.04
C TYR A 17 -3.92 -8.81 0.31
N SER A 18 -5.02 -8.09 0.53
CA SER A 18 -5.23 -6.76 -0.07
C SER A 18 -4.23 -5.75 0.45
N LEU A 19 -3.82 -5.85 1.73
CA LEU A 19 -2.72 -5.03 2.26
C LEU A 19 -1.39 -5.33 1.56
N VAL A 20 -1.01 -6.60 1.45
CA VAL A 20 0.25 -6.98 0.80
C VAL A 20 0.27 -6.49 -0.65
N ILE A 21 -0.83 -6.65 -1.37
CA ILE A 21 -0.97 -6.18 -2.75
C ILE A 21 -0.90 -4.64 -2.81
N GLY A 22 -1.59 -3.94 -1.93
CA GLY A 22 -1.59 -2.46 -1.87
C GLY A 22 -0.20 -1.90 -1.57
N VAL A 23 0.50 -2.45 -0.58
CA VAL A 23 1.89 -2.06 -0.24
C VAL A 23 2.83 -2.36 -1.40
N ALA A 24 2.69 -3.52 -2.06
CA ALA A 24 3.54 -3.87 -3.19
C ALA A 24 3.33 -2.96 -4.40
N LYS A 25 2.09 -2.54 -4.68
CA LYS A 25 1.78 -1.57 -5.73
C LYS A 25 2.44 -0.22 -5.42
N ARG A 26 2.22 0.31 -4.22
CA ARG A 26 2.81 1.60 -3.82
C ARG A 26 4.34 1.57 -3.81
N ALA A 27 4.94 0.47 -3.39
CA ALA A 27 6.38 0.30 -3.42
C ALA A 27 6.97 0.33 -4.84
N ARG A 28 6.23 -0.14 -5.85
CA ARG A 28 6.65 -0.02 -7.25
C ARG A 28 6.57 1.42 -7.74
N GLU A 29 5.47 2.12 -7.45
CA GLU A 29 5.32 3.54 -7.78
C GLU A 29 6.48 4.37 -7.22
N ILE A 30 6.83 4.18 -5.94
CA ILE A 30 7.97 4.88 -5.31
C ILE A 30 9.29 4.53 -6.01
N ALA A 31 9.48 3.28 -6.42
CA ALA A 31 10.69 2.87 -7.13
C ALA A 31 10.80 3.54 -8.51
N ASP A 32 9.67 3.63 -9.22
CA ASP A 32 9.59 4.29 -10.53
C ASP A 32 9.81 5.81 -10.39
N GLU A 33 9.17 6.45 -9.41
CA GLU A 33 9.36 7.87 -9.06
C GLU A 33 10.86 8.18 -8.78
N LEU A 34 11.53 7.34 -7.98
CA LEU A 34 12.96 7.52 -7.68
C LEU A 34 13.85 7.30 -8.90
N ALA A 35 13.50 6.35 -9.78
CA ALA A 35 14.22 6.08 -11.00
C ALA A 35 14.10 7.25 -12.01
N GLU A 36 12.91 7.83 -12.15
CA GLU A 36 12.66 9.01 -12.98
C GLU A 36 13.40 10.24 -12.46
N GLU A 37 13.37 10.47 -11.15
CA GLU A 37 14.07 11.59 -10.51
C GLU A 37 15.59 11.41 -10.43
N LYS A 38 16.13 10.26 -10.88
CA LYS A 38 17.54 9.85 -10.75
C LYS A 38 18.08 10.00 -9.32
N LYS A 39 17.20 9.85 -8.32
CA LYS A 39 17.58 9.92 -6.92
C LYS A 39 18.09 8.56 -6.46
N THR A 40 19.09 8.58 -5.60
CA THR A 40 19.60 7.39 -4.94
C THR A 40 18.50 6.81 -4.04
N LEU A 41 18.29 5.49 -4.11
CA LEU A 41 17.42 4.75 -3.17
C LEU A 41 18.09 4.70 -1.78
N GLU A 42 18.02 5.81 -1.04
CA GLU A 42 18.49 5.86 0.35
C GLU A 42 17.60 4.99 1.25
N GLU A 43 16.30 4.97 0.98
CA GLU A 43 15.34 4.10 1.65
C GLU A 43 14.74 3.07 0.69
N LYS A 44 14.51 1.86 1.20
CA LYS A 44 13.86 0.81 0.42
C LYS A 44 12.41 1.22 0.12
N PRO A 45 11.94 1.19 -1.14
CA PRO A 45 10.58 1.62 -1.50
C PRO A 45 9.48 0.93 -0.69
N VAL A 46 9.67 -0.35 -0.34
CA VAL A 46 8.75 -1.11 0.51
C VAL A 46 8.63 -0.54 1.92
N LYS A 47 9.73 -0.01 2.48
CA LYS A 47 9.73 0.62 3.80
C LYS A 47 8.91 1.89 3.77
N THR A 48 9.18 2.76 2.81
CA THR A 48 8.45 4.02 2.61
C THR A 48 6.96 3.75 2.39
N ALA A 49 6.60 2.78 1.54
CA ALA A 49 5.20 2.40 1.35
C ALA A 49 4.51 1.99 2.66
N VAL A 50 5.13 1.13 3.48
CA VAL A 50 4.58 0.72 4.78
C VAL A 50 4.38 1.92 5.72
N GLU A 51 5.30 2.88 5.73
CA GLU A 51 5.19 4.10 6.53
C GLU A 51 4.09 5.04 6.01
N GLU A 52 3.88 5.13 4.70
CA GLU A 52 2.80 5.93 4.12
C GLU A 52 1.41 5.35 4.44
N PHE A 53 1.27 4.02 4.40
CA PHE A 53 0.06 3.35 4.88
C PHE A 53 -0.15 3.56 6.39
N ALA A 54 0.92 3.48 7.18
CA ALA A 54 0.88 3.76 8.61
C ALA A 54 0.45 5.18 8.97
N ALA A 55 0.89 6.16 8.18
CA ALA A 55 0.52 7.55 8.33
C ALA A 55 -0.90 7.85 7.85
N GLY A 56 -1.62 6.85 7.29
CA GLY A 56 -2.97 7.03 6.74
C GLY A 56 -3.01 7.79 5.43
N LYS A 57 -1.87 7.94 4.73
CA LYS A 57 -1.82 8.61 3.41
C LYS A 57 -2.50 7.79 2.32
N TYR A 58 -2.49 6.47 2.46
CA TYR A 58 -3.13 5.54 1.53
C TYR A 58 -4.09 4.61 2.26
N LYS A 59 -5.19 4.28 1.58
CA LYS A 59 -6.20 3.33 2.05
C LYS A 59 -6.49 2.30 0.95
N ILE A 60 -6.64 1.05 1.36
CA ILE A 60 -6.99 -0.03 0.44
C ILE A 60 -8.50 0.03 0.21
N LEU A 61 -8.90 0.12 -1.06
CA LEU A 61 -10.29 -0.01 -1.47
C LEU A 61 -10.44 -1.36 -2.17
N GLU A 62 -11.16 -2.27 -1.53
CA GLU A 62 -11.55 -3.54 -2.14
C GLU A 62 -12.80 -3.31 -2.99
N TYR A 63 -12.71 -3.63 -4.28
CA TYR A 63 -13.90 -3.72 -5.12
C TYR A 63 -14.69 -4.94 -4.68
N LYS A 64 -15.86 -4.71 -4.08
CA LYS A 64 -16.85 -5.75 -3.84
C LYS A 64 -17.88 -5.66 -4.96
N PRO A 65 -17.98 -6.67 -5.85
CA PRO A 65 -19.09 -6.75 -6.77
C PRO A 65 -20.35 -7.07 -5.97
N SER A 66 -21.17 -6.05 -5.69
CA SER A 66 -22.55 -6.21 -5.20
C SER A 66 -23.40 -5.08 -5.77
N ASP A 67 -24.36 -5.49 -6.61
CA ASP A 67 -25.64 -4.86 -6.91
C ASP A 67 -25.67 -3.55 -7.73
N ASN A 68 -25.38 -3.60 -9.04
CA ASN A 68 -26.04 -2.74 -10.05
C ASN A 68 -25.65 -3.10 -11.50
N ASP A 69 -25.99 -4.31 -11.94
CA ASP A 69 -26.12 -4.62 -13.38
C ASP A 69 -27.44 -5.39 -13.61
N GLU A 70 -28.55 -4.81 -13.14
CA GLU A 70 -29.88 -5.05 -13.72
C GLU A 70 -30.41 -3.71 -14.24
N ASN A 71 -30.22 -3.48 -15.54
CA ASN A 71 -31.16 -2.69 -16.34
C ASN A 71 -31.09 -3.11 -17.81
#